data_AF-O61769-F1
#
_entry.id   AF-O61769-F1
#
_cell.length_a   1.000
_cell.length_b   1.000
_cell.length_c   1.000
_cell.angle_alpha   90.00
_cell.angle_beta   90.00
_cell.angle_gamma   90.00
#
_symmetry.space_group_name_H-M   'P 1'
#
loop_
_entity.id
_entity.type
_entity.pdbx_description
1 polymer ?
#
loop_
_entity_poly.entity_id
_entity_poly.type
_entity_poly.pdbx_seq_one_letter_code
_entity_poly.pdbx_strand_id
1 'polypeptide(L)'
;MSAISLLVLLLMIFAAQLCKNPLENECGCIRQPTFEFNWLQTEYPEIAKQYTEDQFLAPVVTYPECKSIVTTCPNGYSVAGFIVETKKILVNSNIYPNPNTVLGIKCEAKKWYYDGQAETYDDKLKITFFSCKKD
;
A
#
# COMPACT_ATOMS: atom_id res chain seq x y z
N MET A 1 3.59 29.53 -39.03
CA MET A 1 4.45 28.94 -37.98
C MET A 1 3.76 27.69 -37.45
N SER A 2 4.51 26.61 -37.32
CA SER A 2 4.09 25.19 -37.26
C SER A 2 2.99 24.80 -36.27
N ALA A 3 1.86 24.33 -36.80
CA ALA A 3 0.90 23.52 -36.05
C ALA A 3 1.50 22.19 -35.53
N ILE A 4 2.57 21.71 -36.18
CA ILE A 4 3.29 20.48 -35.82
C ILE A 4 3.93 20.60 -34.42
N SER A 5 4.36 21.79 -34.01
CA SER A 5 4.98 22.00 -32.69
C SER A 5 3.99 21.85 -31.54
N LEU A 6 2.70 22.16 -31.75
CA LEU A 6 1.69 22.04 -30.70
C LEU A 6 1.30 20.57 -30.44
N LEU A 7 1.28 19.73 -31.48
CA LEU A 7 0.90 18.32 -31.38
C LEU A 7 1.93 17.52 -30.57
N VAL A 8 3.22 17.81 -30.74
CA VAL A 8 4.31 17.14 -30.01
C VAL A 8 4.29 17.50 -28.52
N LEU A 9 3.97 18.76 -28.17
CA LEU A 9 3.83 19.15 -26.77
C LEU A 9 2.68 18.41 -26.07
N LEU A 10 1.55 18.22 -26.75
CA LEU A 10 0.40 17.52 -26.17
C LEU A 10 0.73 16.07 -25.80
N LEU A 11 1.43 15.36 -26.69
CA LEU A 11 1.86 13.97 -26.48
C LEU A 11 2.78 13.82 -25.26
N MET A 12 3.65 14.80 -24.99
CA MET A 12 4.54 14.77 -23.82
C MET A 12 3.80 14.96 -22.50
N ILE A 13 2.73 15.76 -22.48
CA ILE A 13 1.92 15.97 -21.26
C ILE A 13 1.23 14.67 -20.83
N PHE A 14 0.70 13.91 -21.78
CA PHE A 14 0.08 12.61 -21.48
C PHE A 14 1.10 11.56 -21.03
N ALA A 15 2.30 11.53 -21.63
CA ALA A 15 3.36 10.61 -21.22
C ALA A 15 3.81 10.83 -19.76
N ALA A 16 3.88 12.08 -19.30
CA ALA A 16 4.29 12.40 -17.92
C ALA A 16 3.28 11.89 -16.87
N GLN A 17 1.98 11.90 -17.18
CA GLN A 17 0.95 11.35 -16.27
C GLN A 17 1.03 9.82 -16.15
N LEU A 18 1.55 9.13 -17.16
CA LEU A 18 1.68 7.67 -17.20
C LEU A 18 2.87 7.16 -16.37
N CYS A 19 3.90 7.97 -16.14
CA CYS A 19 5.09 7.58 -15.36
C CYS A 19 4.92 7.83 -13.84
N LYS A 20 3.72 7.61 -13.27
CA LYS A 20 3.60 7.57 -11.81
C LYS A 20 4.46 6.42 -11.28
N ASN A 21 5.41 6.74 -10.40
CA ASN A 21 6.23 5.74 -9.73
C ASN A 21 5.28 4.73 -9.03
N PRO A 22 5.32 3.43 -9.37
CA PRO A 22 4.39 2.45 -8.81
C PRO A 22 4.51 2.33 -7.28
N LEU A 23 5.62 2.80 -6.71
CA LEU A 23 5.88 2.84 -5.27
C LEU A 23 5.29 4.08 -4.58
N GLU A 24 4.90 5.12 -5.33
CA GLU A 24 4.35 6.37 -4.78
C GLU A 24 2.82 6.44 -4.94
N ASN A 25 2.14 6.92 -3.90
CA ASN A 25 0.71 7.21 -3.93
C ASN A 25 0.42 8.56 -4.59
N GLU A 26 -0.86 8.94 -4.66
CA GLU A 26 -1.30 10.24 -5.18
C GLU A 26 -0.77 11.46 -4.40
N CYS A 27 -0.30 11.26 -3.17
CA CYS A 27 0.35 12.28 -2.34
C CYS A 27 1.84 12.44 -2.62
N GLY A 28 2.44 11.55 -3.42
CA GLY A 28 3.89 11.51 -3.69
C GLY A 28 4.71 10.83 -2.58
N CYS A 29 4.08 10.16 -1.63
CA CYS A 29 4.73 9.36 -0.59
C CYS A 29 4.69 7.87 -0.92
N ILE A 30 5.52 7.08 -0.25
CA ILE A 30 5.51 5.62 -0.39
C ILE A 30 4.12 5.05 -0.11
N ARG A 31 3.70 4.09 -0.96
CA ARG A 31 2.48 3.33 -0.77
C ARG A 31 2.61 2.35 0.39
N GLN A 32 1.50 2.12 1.07
CA GLN A 32 1.35 0.97 1.93
C GLN A 32 1.55 -0.31 1.10
N PRO A 33 2.56 -1.14 1.41
CA PRO A 33 2.73 -2.36 0.68
C PRO A 33 1.58 -3.32 0.96
N THR A 34 1.19 -4.04 -0.08
CA THR A 34 0.14 -5.04 -0.05
C THR A 34 0.65 -6.33 -0.68
N PHE A 35 -0.02 -7.45 -0.42
CA PHE A 35 0.31 -8.70 -1.07
C PHE A 35 -0.94 -9.51 -1.44
N GLU A 36 -0.74 -10.36 -2.45
CA GLU A 36 -1.65 -11.43 -2.84
C GLU A 36 -0.96 -12.78 -2.60
N PHE A 37 -1.73 -13.87 -2.65
CA PHE A 37 -1.17 -15.20 -2.36
C PHE A 37 -0.01 -15.58 -3.28
N ASN A 38 -0.08 -15.22 -4.56
CA ASN A 38 0.98 -15.51 -5.53
C ASN A 38 2.32 -14.86 -5.14
N TRP A 39 2.28 -13.61 -4.65
CA TRP A 39 3.49 -12.94 -4.15
C TRP A 39 4.07 -13.70 -2.95
N LEU A 40 3.21 -14.17 -2.04
CA LEU A 40 3.66 -14.96 -0.89
C LEU A 40 4.28 -16.30 -1.34
N GLN A 41 3.73 -16.95 -2.36
CA GLN A 41 4.28 -18.18 -2.93
C GLN A 41 5.65 -17.96 -3.58
N THR A 42 5.87 -16.83 -4.24
CA THR A 42 7.15 -16.50 -4.90
C THR A 42 8.21 -16.07 -3.89
N GLU A 43 7.89 -15.11 -3.02
CA GLU A 43 8.88 -14.47 -2.14
C GLU A 43 9.08 -15.23 -0.82
N TYR A 44 8.05 -15.92 -0.32
CA TYR A 44 8.05 -16.60 0.97
C TYR A 44 7.37 -17.98 0.91
N PRO A 45 7.89 -18.93 0.10
CA PRO A 45 7.22 -20.21 -0.16
C PRO A 45 6.94 -21.04 1.11
N GLU A 46 7.83 -21.01 2.10
CA GLU A 46 7.61 -21.71 3.38
C GLU A 46 6.48 -21.11 4.22
N ILE A 47 6.19 -19.83 4.04
CA ILE A 47 5.03 -19.19 4.66
C ILE A 47 3.78 -19.54 3.85
N ALA A 48 3.82 -19.43 2.52
CA ALA A 48 2.69 -19.76 1.66
C ALA A 48 2.16 -21.19 1.86
N LYS A 49 3.05 -22.17 2.11
CA LYS A 49 2.68 -23.56 2.43
C LYS A 49 1.76 -23.69 3.65
N GLN A 50 1.82 -22.75 4.59
CA GLN A 50 0.99 -22.77 5.81
C GLN A 50 -0.44 -22.27 5.56
N TYR A 51 -0.69 -21.64 4.41
CA TYR A 51 -1.95 -20.98 4.09
C TYR A 51 -2.51 -21.43 2.74
N THR A 52 -2.22 -22.67 2.30
CA THR A 52 -2.68 -23.20 1.00
C THR A 52 -4.19 -23.30 0.86
N GLU A 53 -4.89 -23.38 1.99
CA GLU A 53 -6.36 -23.46 2.04
C GLU A 53 -7.01 -22.08 2.20
N ASP A 54 -6.21 -21.04 2.45
CA ASP A 54 -6.70 -19.69 2.66
C ASP A 54 -6.77 -18.90 1.36
N GLN A 55 -7.70 -17.94 1.32
CA GLN A 55 -7.85 -17.03 0.21
C GLN A 55 -7.34 -15.65 0.61
N PHE A 56 -6.34 -15.17 -0.13
CA PHE A 56 -5.80 -13.81 0.00
C PHE A 56 -6.08 -12.99 -1.26
N LEU A 57 -6.37 -11.72 -1.08
CA LEU A 57 -6.47 -10.73 -2.16
C LEU A 57 -5.92 -9.38 -1.71
N ALA A 58 -5.55 -8.54 -2.67
CA ALA A 58 -5.05 -7.20 -2.38
C ALA A 58 -6.17 -6.31 -1.80
N PRO A 59 -5.91 -5.58 -0.70
CA PRO A 59 -6.86 -4.63 -0.14
C PRO A 59 -6.94 -3.37 -1.00
N VAL A 60 -8.01 -2.61 -0.81
CA VAL A 60 -8.07 -1.24 -1.29
C VAL A 60 -7.33 -0.34 -0.30
N VAL A 61 -6.32 0.38 -0.77
CA VAL A 61 -5.62 1.39 0.04
C VAL A 61 -5.95 2.78 -0.49
N THR A 62 -6.34 3.68 0.41
CA THR A 62 -6.60 5.09 0.11
C THR A 62 -5.81 6.01 1.03
N TYR A 63 -5.60 7.25 0.60
CA TYR A 63 -4.81 8.25 1.30
C TYR A 63 -5.59 9.55 1.57
N PRO A 64 -6.64 9.53 2.41
CA PRO A 64 -7.49 10.70 2.66
C PRO A 64 -6.68 11.91 3.11
N GLU A 65 -6.84 13.01 2.38
CA GLU A 65 -6.16 14.30 2.60
C GLU A 65 -4.64 14.20 2.75
N CYS A 66 -4.03 13.08 2.35
CA CYS A 66 -2.62 12.80 2.60
C CYS A 66 -2.22 12.85 4.09
N LYS A 67 -3.18 12.62 5.00
CA LYS A 67 -3.04 12.64 6.47
C LYS A 67 -3.41 11.32 7.14
N SER A 68 -3.68 10.30 6.35
CA SER A 68 -3.98 8.96 6.84
C SER A 68 -3.75 7.94 5.75
N ILE A 69 -3.62 6.68 6.18
CA ILE A 69 -3.60 5.52 5.29
C ILE A 69 -4.75 4.63 5.73
N VAL A 70 -5.68 4.36 4.82
CA VAL A 70 -6.85 3.51 5.08
C VAL A 70 -6.74 2.27 4.20
N THR A 71 -6.67 1.10 4.83
CA THR A 71 -6.64 -0.21 4.18
C THR A 71 -7.98 -0.90 4.42
N THR A 72 -8.69 -1.24 3.36
CA THR A 72 -10.05 -1.80 3.42
C THR A 72 -10.11 -3.13 2.70
N CYS A 73 -10.78 -4.09 3.32
CA CYS A 73 -11.09 -5.38 2.73
C CYS A 73 -12.59 -5.50 2.43
N PRO A 74 -12.98 -6.29 1.42
CA PRO A 74 -14.38 -6.54 1.13
C PRO A 74 -15.08 -7.28 2.29
N ASN A 75 -16.40 -7.29 2.28
CA ASN A 75 -17.19 -8.03 3.28
C ASN A 75 -16.84 -9.54 3.26
N GLY A 76 -16.73 -10.15 4.45
CA GLY A 76 -16.30 -11.54 4.62
C GLY A 76 -14.78 -11.74 4.56
N TYR A 77 -14.02 -10.65 4.68
CA TYR A 77 -12.56 -10.68 4.77
C TYR A 77 -12.08 -9.84 5.96
N SER A 78 -11.05 -10.35 6.62
CA SER A 78 -10.29 -9.66 7.65
C SER A 78 -8.99 -9.09 7.07
N VAL A 79 -8.56 -7.94 7.61
CA VAL A 79 -7.24 -7.38 7.29
C VAL A 79 -6.17 -8.26 7.94
N ALA A 80 -5.26 -8.76 7.12
CA ALA A 80 -4.13 -9.58 7.52
C ALA A 80 -2.83 -8.80 7.32
N GLY A 81 -2.00 -8.71 8.37
CA GLY A 81 -0.68 -8.09 8.31
C GLY A 81 0.42 -9.14 8.22
N PHE A 82 1.17 -9.18 7.13
CA PHE A 82 2.41 -9.94 7.04
C PHE A 82 3.58 -9.10 7.53
N ILE A 83 4.21 -9.54 8.63
CA ILE A 83 5.35 -8.87 9.24
C ILE A 83 6.63 -9.53 8.74
N VAL A 84 7.39 -8.81 7.89
CA VAL A 84 8.58 -9.33 7.20
C VAL A 84 9.64 -9.84 8.18
N GLU A 85 9.89 -9.11 9.27
CA GLU A 85 10.93 -9.44 10.25
C GLU A 85 10.67 -10.77 10.97
N THR A 86 9.40 -11.04 11.31
CA THR A 86 9.01 -12.26 12.03
C THR A 86 8.52 -13.36 11.10
N LYS A 87 8.32 -13.04 9.81
CA LYS A 87 7.73 -13.91 8.79
C LYS A 87 6.38 -14.51 9.23
N LYS A 88 5.56 -13.73 9.93
CA LYS A 88 4.24 -14.14 10.42
C LYS A 88 3.14 -13.32 9.75
N ILE A 89 2.03 -13.99 9.44
CA ILE A 89 0.78 -13.34 9.10
C ILE A 89 -0.05 -13.25 10.38
N LEU A 90 -0.43 -12.03 10.75
CA LEU A 90 -1.32 -11.76 11.86
C LEU A 90 -2.71 -11.39 11.33
N VAL A 91 -3.72 -12.15 11.74
CA VAL A 91 -5.13 -11.86 11.48
C VAL A 91 -5.78 -11.62 12.83
N ASN A 92 -5.84 -10.37 13.25
CA ASN A 92 -6.40 -9.97 14.53
C ASN A 92 -7.12 -8.63 14.36
N SER A 93 -8.44 -8.65 14.43
CA SER A 93 -9.29 -7.46 14.22
C SER A 93 -9.10 -6.37 15.26
N ASN A 94 -8.53 -6.68 16.44
CA ASN A 94 -8.18 -5.67 17.43
C ASN A 94 -6.91 -4.89 17.05
N ILE A 95 -6.02 -5.52 16.27
CA ILE A 95 -4.76 -4.91 15.80
C ILE A 95 -4.95 -4.29 14.42
N TYR A 96 -5.63 -5.02 13.53
CA TYR A 96 -5.94 -4.63 12.16
C TYR A 96 -7.45 -4.73 11.93
N PRO A 97 -8.24 -3.74 12.37
CA PRO A 97 -9.67 -3.70 12.10
C PRO A 97 -9.93 -3.59 10.59
N ASN A 98 -11.16 -3.85 10.14
CA ASN A 98 -11.58 -3.56 8.76
C ASN A 98 -12.68 -2.47 8.80
N PRO A 99 -12.42 -1.24 8.30
CA PRO A 99 -11.16 -0.77 7.70
C PRO A 99 -10.04 -0.54 8.73
N ASN A 100 -8.79 -0.78 8.33
CA ASN A 100 -7.60 -0.50 9.13
C ASN A 100 -7.11 0.91 8.80
N THR A 101 -7.06 1.80 9.78
CA THR A 101 -6.70 3.22 9.56
C THR A 101 -5.48 3.59 10.38
N VAL A 102 -4.45 4.10 9.71
CA VAL A 102 -3.31 4.75 10.35
C VAL A 102 -3.59 6.26 10.44
N LEU A 103 -3.72 6.75 11.68
CA LEU A 103 -3.92 8.17 12.00
C LEU A 103 -2.64 8.79 12.58
N GLY A 104 -2.62 10.12 12.66
CA GLY A 104 -1.51 10.87 13.26
C GLY A 104 -0.26 10.88 12.39
N ILE A 105 -0.43 10.81 11.07
CA ILE A 105 0.64 10.87 10.08
C ILE A 105 0.29 11.85 8.96
N LYS A 106 1.30 12.39 8.28
CA LYS A 106 1.12 13.23 7.09
C LYS A 106 2.19 12.96 6.06
N CYS A 107 1.81 13.05 4.79
CA CYS A 107 2.75 12.98 3.67
C CYS A 107 3.35 14.36 3.42
N GLU A 108 4.67 14.50 3.59
CA GLU A 108 5.41 15.74 3.34
C GLU A 108 6.78 15.40 2.76
N ALA A 109 7.26 16.19 1.79
CA ALA A 109 8.56 15.97 1.15
C ALA A 109 8.81 14.50 0.70
N LYS A 110 7.76 13.86 0.17
CA LYS A 110 7.74 12.46 -0.30
C LYS A 110 7.91 11.38 0.78
N LYS A 111 7.73 11.72 2.06
CA LYS A 111 7.80 10.79 3.18
C LYS A 111 6.59 10.93 4.10
N TRP A 112 6.20 9.85 4.74
CA TRP A 112 5.25 9.92 5.84
C TRP A 112 5.97 10.32 7.13
N TYR A 113 5.43 11.33 7.81
CA TYR A 113 5.88 11.77 9.13
C TYR A 113 4.78 11.56 10.15
N TYR A 114 5.14 11.29 11.40
CA TYR A 114 4.16 11.43 12.48
C TYR A 114 3.82 12.90 12.70
N ASP A 115 2.55 13.18 13.01
CA ASP A 115 2.09 14.53 13.26
C ASP A 115 2.86 15.16 14.43
N GLY A 116 3.47 16.32 14.16
CA GLY A 116 4.27 17.06 15.13
C GLY A 116 5.65 16.48 15.43
N GLN A 117 6.11 15.45 14.70
CA GLN A 117 7.42 14.82 14.94
C GLN A 117 8.30 14.85 13.68
N ALA A 118 9.62 14.79 13.90
CA ALA A 118 10.60 14.67 12.81
C ALA A 118 10.81 13.22 12.34
N GLU A 119 10.34 12.24 13.11
CA GLU A 119 10.44 10.82 12.76
C GLU A 119 9.50 10.46 11.61
N THR A 120 9.97 9.57 10.73
CA THR A 120 9.20 9.10 9.57
C THR A 120 8.45 7.81 9.88
N TYR A 121 7.21 7.70 9.40
CA TYR A 121 6.41 6.46 9.44
C TYR A 121 6.83 5.45 8.36
N ASP A 122 7.61 5.86 7.37
CA ASP A 122 8.05 5.02 6.24
C ASP A 122 8.69 3.70 6.67
N ASP A 123 9.43 3.67 7.78
CA ASP A 123 10.07 2.45 8.25
C ASP A 123 9.05 1.41 8.74
N LYS A 124 7.93 1.86 9.32
CA LYS A 124 6.81 0.97 9.66
C LYS A 124 6.09 0.44 8.41
N LEU A 125 6.04 1.24 7.35
CA LEU A 125 5.45 0.80 6.08
C LEU A 125 6.27 -0.32 5.43
N LYS A 126 7.60 -0.30 5.54
CA LYS A 126 8.47 -1.30 4.90
C LYS A 126 8.37 -2.70 5.53
N ILE A 127 7.95 -2.80 6.80
CA ILE A 127 7.97 -4.05 7.55
C ILE A 127 6.64 -4.82 7.51
N THR A 128 5.52 -4.15 7.20
CA THR A 128 4.19 -4.77 7.26
C THR A 128 3.47 -4.65 5.92
N PHE A 129 3.20 -5.79 5.29
CA PHE A 129 2.43 -5.88 4.06
C PHE A 129 0.99 -6.28 4.41
N PHE A 130 0.00 -5.57 3.87
CA PHE A 130 -1.41 -5.90 4.12
C PHE A 130 -2.03 -6.74 3.01
N SER A 131 -2.89 -7.67 3.42
CA SER A 131 -3.76 -8.43 2.52
C SER A 131 -5.13 -8.58 3.15
N CYS A 132 -6.09 -9.04 2.36
CA CYS A 132 -7.39 -9.47 2.84
C CYS A 132 -7.41 -10.98 2.91
N LYS A 133 -7.55 -11.55 4.10
CA LYS A 133 -7.77 -12.99 4.29
C LYS A 133 -9.26 -13.25 4.41
N LYS A 134 -9.79 -14.20 3.66
CA LYS A 134 -11.17 -14.64 3.81
C LYS A 134 -11.40 -15.23 5.21
N ASP A 135 -12.51 -14.83 5.83
CA ASP A 135 -12.96 -15.31 7.14
C ASP A 135 -13.33 -16.80 7.12
#